data_AF-A0A2N7PNQ1-F1
#
_entry.id   AF-A0A2N7PNQ1-F1
#
_cell.length_a   1.000
_cell.length_b   1.000
_cell.length_c   1.000
_cell.angle_alpha   90.00
_cell.angle_beta   90.00
_cell.angle_gamma   90.00
#
_symmetry.space_group_name_H-M   'P 1'
#
loop_
_entity.id
_entity.type
_entity.pdbx_description
1 polymer ?
#
loop_
_entity_poly.entity_id
_entity_poly.type
_entity_poly.pdbx_seq_one_letter_code
_entity_poly.pdbx_strand_id
1 'polypeptide(L)' 'MENKYYQIILKVPYKKREKVEDFLYQYIQKGWETVEKKFRVYFILYLTKNSSELNLLEEFLKDHPE' A
#
# COMPACT_ATOMS: atom_id res chain seq x y z
N MET A 1 -20.36 10.81 11.54
CA MET A 1 -19.14 10.17 12.07
C MET A 1 -17.98 10.66 11.23
N GLU A 2 -16.92 11.15 11.86
CA GLU A 2 -15.75 11.66 11.14
C GLU A 2 -14.97 10.46 10.58
N ASN A 3 -14.91 10.34 9.25
CA ASN A 3 -14.11 9.30 8.61
C ASN A 3 -12.64 9.66 8.78
N LYS A 4 -11.95 9.01 9.71
CA LYS A 4 -10.50 9.15 9.89
C LYS A 4 -9.78 8.28 8.87
N TYR A 5 -8.92 8.92 8.08
CA TYR A 5 -8.06 8.25 7.10
C TYR A 5 -6.63 8.21 7.60
N TYR A 6 -5.95 7.11 7.30
CA TYR A 6 -4.51 6.98 7.41
C TYR A 6 -3.89 7.21 6.04
N GLN A 7 -2.82 8.00 6.03
CA GLN A 7 -1.89 8.05 4.91
C GLN A 7 -0.73 7.09 5.22
N ILE A 8 -0.55 6.09 4.37
CA ILE A 8 0.49 5.06 4.52
C ILE A 8 1.43 5.17 3.33
N ILE A 9 2.74 5.21 3.60
CA ILE A 9 3.75 5.34 2.54
C ILE A 9 4.62 4.09 2.56
N LEU A 10 4.48 3.25 1.54
CA LEU A 10 5.32 2.08 1.33
C LEU A 10 6.49 2.47 0.44
N LYS A 11 7.72 2.32 0.95
CA LYS A 11 8.94 2.60 0.20
C LYS A 11 9.55 1.29 -0.29
N VAL A 12 9.30 0.95 -1.55
CA VAL A 12 9.56 -0.38 -2.10
C VAL A 12 10.74 -0.35 -3.08
N PRO A 13 11.68 -1.31 -3.04
CA PRO A 13 12.68 -1.46 -4.10
C PRO A 13 12.01 -1.72 -5.45
N TYR A 14 12.53 -1.13 -6.54
CA TYR A 14 11.91 -1.27 -7.88
C TYR A 14 11.65 -2.74 -8.29
N LYS A 15 12.57 -3.66 -7.95
CA LYS A 15 12.45 -5.10 -8.21
C LYS A 15 11.21 -5.77 -7.57
N LYS A 16 10.58 -5.13 -6.58
CA LYS A 16 9.39 -5.64 -5.87
C LYS A 16 8.12 -4.86 -6.21
N ARG A 17 8.21 -3.88 -7.11
CA ARG A 17 7.08 -3.03 -7.53
C ARG A 17 5.88 -3.87 -7.95
N GLU A 18 6.08 -4.77 -8.91
CA GLU A 18 5.01 -5.59 -9.52
C GLU A 18 4.24 -6.37 -8.44
N LYS A 19 4.96 -6.99 -7.51
CA LYS A 19 4.33 -7.72 -6.40
C LYS A 19 3.43 -6.85 -5.51
N VAL A 20 3.84 -5.60 -5.27
CA VAL A 20 3.03 -4.67 -4.48
C VAL A 20 1.86 -4.14 -5.31
N GLU A 21 2.07 -3.81 -6.59
CA GLU A 21 1.00 -3.41 -7.50
C GLU A 21 -0.08 -4.48 -7.64
N ASP A 22 0.30 -5.75 -7.84
CA ASP A 22 -0.64 -6.87 -7.94
C ASP A 22 -1.48 -7.00 -6.67
N PHE A 23 -0.86 -6.91 -5.50
CA PHE A 23 -1.57 -6.91 -4.22
C PHE A 23 -2.57 -5.74 -4.12
N LEU A 24 -2.14 -4.53 -4.46
CA LEU A 24 -3.01 -3.36 -4.43
C LEU A 24 -4.17 -3.50 -5.41
N TYR A 25 -3.92 -3.93 -6.65
CA TYR A 25 -4.99 -4.14 -7.63
C TYR A 25 -6.00 -5.20 -7.18
N GLN A 26 -5.53 -6.26 -6.52
CA GLN A 26 -6.39 -7.34 -6.06
C GLN A 26 -7.23 -6.95 -4.83
N TYR A 27 -6.64 -6.23 -3.87
CA TYR A 27 -7.23 -6.05 -2.53
C TYR A 27 -7.55 -4.60 -2.15
N ILE A 28 -6.96 -3.60 -2.80
CA ILE A 28 -7.12 -2.17 -2.51
C ILE A 28 -7.31 -1.41 -3.82
N GLN A 29 -8.53 -1.46 -4.38
CA GLN A 29 -8.78 -0.97 -5.74
C GLN A 29 -8.74 0.56 -5.90
N LYS A 30 -8.82 1.32 -4.80
CA LYS A 30 -8.91 2.79 -4.82
C LYS A 30 -8.10 3.39 -3.68
N GLY A 31 -7.88 4.70 -3.76
CA GLY A 31 -7.25 5.45 -2.67
C GLY A 31 -5.75 5.21 -2.56
N TRP A 32 -5.06 4.94 -3.66
CA TRP A 32 -3.60 4.90 -3.68
C TRP A 32 -3.04 5.56 -4.93
N GLU A 33 -1.80 6.01 -4.83
CA GLU A 33 -1.02 6.62 -5.89
C GLU A 33 0.43 6.10 -5.85
N THR A 34 1.09 6.10 -7.00
CA THR A 34 2.47 5.60 -7.15
C THR A 34 3.39 6.72 -7.59
N VAL A 35 4.53 6.86 -6.90
CA VAL A 35 5.61 7.79 -7.25
C VAL A 35 6.89 7.01 -7.47
N GLU A 36 7.44 7.08 -8.67
CA GLU A 36 8.70 6.40 -9.03
C GLU A 36 9.90 7.33 -8.87
N LYS A 37 10.95 6.86 -8.19
CA LYS A 37 12.21 7.59 -8.05
C LYS A 37 13.40 6.65 -8.21
N LYS A 38 14.02 6.68 -9.40
CA LYS A 38 15.22 5.91 -9.77
C LYS A 38 15.08 4.42 -9.45
N PHE A 39 15.54 3.99 -8.27
CA PHE A 39 15.59 2.59 -7.83
C PHE A 39 14.50 2.21 -6.81
N ARG A 40 13.61 3.15 -6.48
CA ARG A 40 12.54 2.92 -5.50
C ARG A 40 11.20 3.41 -6.05
N VAL A 41 10.17 2.71 -5.65
CA VAL A 41 8.77 3.06 -5.91
C VAL A 41 8.12 3.36 -4.57
N TYR A 42 7.39 4.45 -4.50
CA TYR A 42 6.63 4.85 -3.33
C TYR A 42 5.16 4.63 -3.63
N PHE A 43 4.50 3.79 -2.85
CA PHE A 43 3.06 3.64 -2.87
C PHE A 43 2.49 4.45 -1.71
N ILE A 44 1.65 5.43 -2.02
CA ILE A 44 0.99 6.28 -1.04
C ILE A 44 -0.47 5.84 -1.00
N LEU A 45 -0.93 5.29 0.12
CA LEU A 45 -2.27 4.78 0.30
C LEU A 45 -3.04 5.65 1.30
N TYR A 46 -4.34 5.81 1.06
CA TYR A 46 -5.29 6.55 1.87
C TYR A 46 -6.41 5.60 2.31
N LEU A 47 -6.21 4.94 3.45
CA LEU A 47 -7.13 3.91 3.95
C LEU A 47 -7.92 4.41 5.15
N THR A 48 -9.16 3.96 5.30
CA THR A 48 -9.92 4.27 6.53
C THR A 48 -9.37 3.47 7.71
N LYS A 49 -9.37 4.07 8.91
CA LYS A 49 -8.79 3.44 10.11
C LYS A 49 -9.32 2.04 10.44
N ASN A 50 -10.54 1.72 10.05
CA ASN A 50 -11.20 0.45 10.36
C ASN A 50 -11.53 -0.37 9.10
N SER A 51 -10.88 -0.12 7.95
CA SER A 51 -11.14 -0.93 6.75
C SER A 51 -10.48 -2.31 6.84
N SER A 52 -11.11 -3.29 6.20
CA SER A 52 -10.51 -4.60 5.94
C SER A 52 -9.22 -4.48 5.12
N GLU A 53 -9.13 -3.47 4.25
CA GLU A 53 -7.95 -3.17 3.44
C GLU A 53 -6.71 -2.89 4.29
N LEU A 54 -6.88 -2.20 5.43
CA LEU A 54 -5.77 -1.93 6.35
C LEU A 54 -5.24 -3.22 6.97
N ASN A 55 -6.13 -4.11 7.40
CA ASN A 55 -5.75 -5.41 7.96
C ASN A 55 -5.04 -6.27 6.91
N LEU A 56 -5.56 -6.32 5.68
CA LEU A 56 -4.93 -7.06 4.57
C LEU A 56 -3.54 -6.51 4.26
N LEU A 57 -3.37 -5.19 4.28
CA LEU A 57 -2.06 -4.57 4.08
C LEU A 57 -1.08 -4.96 5.19
N GLU A 58 -1.51 -4.95 6.46
CA GLU A 58 -0.67 -5.38 7.57
C GLU A 58 -0.24 -6.85 7.47
N GLU A 59 -1.15 -7.74 7.06
CA GLU A 59 -0.83 -9.15 6.83
C GLU A 59 0.16 -9.33 5.67
N PHE A 60 -0.10 -8.67 4.53
CA PHE A 60 0.81 -8.69 3.39
C PHE A 60 2.23 -8.25 3.75
N LEU A 61 2.37 -7.19 4.56
CA LEU A 61 3.67 -6.67 4.98
C LEU A 61 4.38 -7.61 5.97
N LYS A 62 3.66 -8.33 6.83
CA LYS A 62 4.25 -9.34 7.73
C LYS A 62 4.90 -10.48 6.96
N ASP A 63 4.28 -10.91 5.87
CA ASP A 63 4.82 -11.97 5.00
C ASP A 63 5.99 -11.48 4.11
N HIS A 64 6.19 -10.16 4.02
CA HIS A 64 7.15 -9.54 3.11
C HIS A 64 8.00 -8.45 3.80
N PRO A 65 8.78 -8.78 4.84
CA PRO A 65 9.38 -7.78 5.72
C PRO A 65 10.33 -6.79 5.03
N GLU A 66 11.01 -7.13 3.92
CA GLU A 66 11.88 -6.18 3.16
C GLU A 66 12.09 -6.58 1.71
#